data_AF-A0A946S1T6-F1
#
_entry.id   AF-A0A946S1T6-F1
#
_cell.length_a   1.000
_cell.length_b   1.000
_cell.length_c   1.000
_cell.angle_alpha   90.00
_cell.angle_beta   90.00
_cell.angle_gamma   90.00
#
_symmetry.space_group_name_H-M   'P 1'
#
loop_
_entity.id
_entity.type
_entity.pdbx_description
1 polymer ?
#
loop_
_entity_poly.entity_id
_entity_poly.type
_entity_poly.pdbx_seq_one_letter_code
_entity_poly.pdbx_strand_id
1 'polypeptide(L)'
;MPASSKVVPQTSLTPVWIGVFAALILWTFMFRVNYGNFWIWMVISTSSLSLLSYFNDRDILNRDLSWSKILLWGIGSAIILYWIFVVGDILTQSFMNQDQQIDSIYGRKSQLPQWIVGLLLVFPIGPGEEIFWRGFVQKRMAKKWNPWVGFLIAGLAYTAVHIPSMNLMLIGAAGVCGVFWGLLYKMTGSVLPGIISHAVWDVSIFVLFPVQ
;
A
#
# COMPACT_ATOMS: atom_id res chain seq x y z
N MET A 1 19.64 27.70 -35.92
CA MET A 1 18.49 27.72 -34.99
C MET A 1 18.81 26.79 -33.83
N PRO A 2 18.90 27.28 -32.57
CA PRO A 2 19.10 26.38 -31.44
C PRO A 2 17.80 25.61 -31.19
N ALA A 3 17.91 24.30 -31.00
CA ALA A 3 16.79 23.42 -30.69
C ALA A 3 16.06 23.92 -29.44
N SER A 4 14.75 24.16 -29.56
CA SER A 4 13.91 24.46 -28.40
C SER A 4 13.99 23.29 -27.42
N SER A 5 14.62 23.49 -26.28
CA SER A 5 14.50 22.57 -25.15
C SER A 5 13.01 22.48 -24.81
N LYS A 6 12.40 21.32 -25.07
CA LYS A 6 11.04 21.05 -24.60
C LYS A 6 11.08 21.19 -23.08
N VAL A 7 10.52 22.28 -22.55
CA VAL A 7 10.31 22.45 -21.12
C VAL A 7 9.37 21.33 -20.71
N VAL A 8 9.93 20.27 -20.10
CA VAL A 8 9.14 19.22 -19.50
C VAL A 8 8.32 19.89 -18.39
N PRO A 9 6.97 19.87 -18.44
CA PRO A 9 6.16 20.51 -17.43
C PRO A 9 6.56 19.96 -16.06
N GLN A 10 6.98 20.83 -15.13
CA GLN A 10 7.27 20.41 -13.77
C GLN A 10 6.01 19.80 -13.16
N THR A 11 6.05 18.51 -12.84
CA THR A 11 4.96 17.84 -12.15
C THR A 11 4.76 18.48 -10.77
N SER A 12 3.65 19.20 -10.60
CA SER A 12 3.26 19.77 -9.31
C SER A 12 3.08 18.67 -8.27
N LEU A 13 3.65 18.89 -7.07
CA LEU A 13 3.44 18.00 -5.92
C LEU A 13 2.23 18.38 -5.08
N THR A 14 1.55 19.49 -5.37
CA THR A 14 0.39 19.91 -4.59
C THR A 14 -0.68 18.82 -4.47
N PRO A 15 -1.07 18.11 -5.56
CA PRO A 15 -2.03 17.02 -5.47
C PRO A 15 -1.53 15.83 -4.63
N VAL A 16 -0.21 15.60 -4.62
CA VAL A 16 0.41 14.54 -3.82
C VAL A 16 0.27 14.85 -2.34
N TRP A 17 0.59 16.08 -1.92
CA TRP A 17 0.47 16.49 -0.53
C TRP A 17 -0.98 16.55 -0.05
N ILE A 18 -1.91 17.02 -0.89
CA ILE A 18 -3.35 16.94 -0.61
C ILE A 18 -3.76 15.49 -0.37
N GLY A 19 -3.34 14.57 -1.25
CA GLY A 19 -3.62 13.15 -1.11
C GLY A 19 -3.04 12.55 0.17
N VAL A 20 -1.77 12.83 0.50
CA VAL A 20 -1.12 12.31 1.72
C VAL A 20 -1.80 12.85 2.98
N PHE A 21 -2.17 14.12 2.99
CA PHE A 21 -2.91 14.71 4.11
C PHE A 21 -4.31 14.12 4.25
N ALA A 22 -5.03 13.93 3.13
CA ALA A 22 -6.31 13.24 3.11
C ALA A 22 -6.18 11.80 3.63
N ALA A 23 -5.15 11.06 3.21
CA ALA A 23 -4.88 9.72 3.70
C ALA A 23 -4.65 9.71 5.22
N LEU A 24 -3.89 10.66 5.76
CA LEU A 24 -3.68 10.78 7.21
C LEU A 24 -4.99 11.03 7.96
N ILE A 25 -5.86 11.92 7.46
CA ILE A 25 -7.17 12.18 8.07
C ILE A 25 -8.04 10.91 8.03
N LEU A 26 -8.13 10.26 6.87
CA LEU A 26 -8.95 9.07 6.67
C LEU A 26 -8.50 7.90 7.55
N TRP A 27 -7.19 7.63 7.60
CA TRP A 27 -6.62 6.61 8.48
C TRP A 27 -6.83 6.97 9.95
N THR A 28 -6.59 8.22 10.34
CA THR A 28 -6.82 8.67 11.72
C THR A 28 -8.27 8.46 12.13
N PHE A 29 -9.21 8.88 11.28
CA PHE A 29 -10.63 8.70 11.52
C PHE A 29 -10.97 7.22 11.71
N MET A 30 -10.53 6.38 10.77
CA MET A 30 -10.81 4.95 10.75
C MET A 30 -10.22 4.20 11.97
N PHE A 31 -9.02 4.58 12.43
CA PHE A 31 -8.37 3.92 13.58
C PHE A 31 -8.76 4.50 14.94
N ARG A 32 -9.08 5.80 15.04
CA ARG A 32 -9.32 6.49 16.32
C ARG A 32 -10.79 6.68 16.65
N VAL A 33 -11.64 6.90 15.65
CA VAL A 33 -13.05 7.24 15.88
C VAL A 33 -13.90 5.97 16.01
N ASN A 34 -13.46 4.85 15.42
CA ASN A 34 -14.12 3.54 15.50
C ASN A 34 -15.63 3.60 15.22
N TYR A 35 -16.02 4.40 14.24
CA TYR A 35 -17.43 4.62 13.87
C TYR A 35 -17.82 3.75 12.68
N GLY A 36 -18.85 2.91 12.85
CA GLY A 36 -19.35 2.03 11.81
C GLY A 36 -18.41 0.87 11.49
N ASN A 37 -18.45 0.37 10.25
CA ASN A 37 -17.68 -0.79 9.83
C ASN A 37 -16.32 -0.37 9.25
N PHE A 38 -15.24 -0.97 9.76
CA PHE A 38 -13.87 -0.67 9.35
C PHE A 38 -13.64 -0.90 7.85
N TRP A 39 -14.16 -2.00 7.31
CA TRP A 39 -13.97 -2.37 5.91
C TRP A 39 -14.67 -1.42 4.95
N ILE A 40 -15.83 -0.89 5.33
CA ILE A 40 -16.51 0.15 4.55
C ILE A 40 -15.64 1.41 4.49
N TRP A 41 -15.04 1.83 5.60
CA TRP A 41 -14.13 2.97 5.60
C TRP A 41 -12.85 2.72 4.81
N MET A 42 -12.28 1.50 4.86
CA MET A 42 -11.16 1.12 4.01
C MET A 42 -11.51 1.28 2.52
N VAL A 43 -12.67 0.77 2.10
CA VAL A 43 -13.15 0.88 0.71
C VAL A 43 -13.32 2.34 0.30
N ILE A 44 -14.01 3.14 1.12
CA ILE A 44 -14.21 4.57 0.86
C ILE A 44 -12.87 5.29 0.73
N SER A 45 -11.94 5.03 1.65
CA SER A 45 -10.66 5.73 1.73
C SER A 45 -9.77 5.40 0.54
N THR A 46 -9.56 4.10 0.28
CA THR A 46 -8.72 3.63 -0.84
C THR A 46 -9.30 4.01 -2.20
N SER A 47 -10.62 3.91 -2.36
CA SER A 47 -11.30 4.34 -3.59
C SER A 47 -11.15 5.86 -3.80
N SER A 48 -11.42 6.68 -2.78
CA SER A 48 -11.31 8.15 -2.89
C SER A 48 -9.90 8.60 -3.26
N LEU A 49 -8.88 8.01 -2.63
CA LEU A 49 -7.48 8.30 -2.92
C LEU A 49 -7.08 7.82 -4.34
N SER A 50 -7.55 6.64 -4.75
CA SER A 50 -7.34 6.11 -6.10
C SER A 50 -7.99 6.99 -7.17
N LEU A 51 -9.22 7.49 -6.95
CA LEU A 51 -9.87 8.45 -7.83
C LEU A 51 -9.08 9.75 -7.93
N LEU A 52 -8.64 10.32 -6.78
CA LEU A 52 -7.78 11.51 -6.77
C LEU A 52 -6.51 11.29 -7.60
N SER A 53 -5.87 10.13 -7.44
CA SER A 53 -4.70 9.76 -8.22
C SER A 53 -5.00 9.69 -9.72
N TYR A 54 -6.05 9.00 -10.11
CA TYR A 54 -6.44 8.83 -11.52
C TYR A 54 -6.76 10.16 -12.21
N PHE A 55 -7.49 11.07 -11.54
CA PHE A 55 -7.81 12.38 -12.11
C PHE A 55 -6.57 13.25 -12.31
N ASN A 56 -5.53 13.02 -11.52
CA ASN A 56 -4.31 13.79 -11.61
C ASN A 56 -3.27 13.14 -12.54
N ASP A 57 -3.22 11.81 -12.67
CA ASP A 57 -2.27 11.06 -13.49
C ASP A 57 -3.00 9.89 -14.18
N ARG A 58 -3.38 10.05 -15.46
CA ARG A 58 -4.15 9.02 -16.19
C ARG A 58 -3.29 7.82 -16.60
N ASP A 59 -1.98 7.98 -16.56
CA ASP A 59 -0.98 6.97 -16.97
C ASP A 59 -0.52 6.10 -15.78
N ILE A 60 -1.25 6.07 -14.66
CA ILE A 60 -0.87 5.28 -13.48
C ILE A 60 -0.86 3.78 -13.80
N LEU A 61 -1.85 3.30 -14.55
CA LEU A 61 -2.03 1.89 -14.88
C LEU A 61 -1.29 1.48 -16.16
N ASN A 62 -0.44 2.35 -16.73
CA ASN A 62 0.32 1.99 -17.92
C ASN A 62 1.22 0.79 -17.63
N ARG A 63 1.26 -0.11 -18.62
CA ARG A 63 2.01 -1.36 -18.56
C ARG A 63 3.13 -1.32 -19.59
N ASP A 64 4.36 -1.42 -19.10
CA ASP A 64 5.54 -1.67 -19.95
C ASP A 64 5.98 -3.15 -19.85
N LEU A 65 5.23 -3.97 -19.11
CA LEU A 65 5.51 -5.39 -18.86
C LEU A 65 4.47 -6.30 -19.50
N SER A 66 4.90 -7.49 -19.93
CA SER A 66 4.00 -8.57 -20.33
C SER A 66 3.24 -9.13 -19.12
N TRP A 67 2.05 -9.68 -19.35
CA TRP A 67 1.24 -10.33 -18.30
C TRP A 67 2.00 -11.44 -17.56
N SER A 68 2.82 -12.22 -18.27
CA SER A 68 3.66 -13.26 -17.65
C SER A 68 4.64 -12.68 -16.64
N LYS A 69 5.30 -11.55 -16.96
CA LYS A 69 6.20 -10.87 -16.03
C LYS A 69 5.43 -10.24 -14.87
N ILE A 70 4.27 -9.65 -15.14
CA ILE A 70 3.40 -9.08 -14.10
C ILE A 70 2.99 -10.15 -13.09
N LEU A 71 2.53 -11.31 -13.56
CA LEU A 71 2.16 -12.44 -12.71
C LEU A 71 3.36 -13.01 -11.95
N LEU A 72 4.50 -13.19 -12.62
CA LEU A 72 5.71 -13.71 -11.99
C LEU A 72 6.19 -12.80 -10.85
N TRP A 73 6.33 -11.50 -11.12
CA TRP A 73 6.72 -10.53 -10.10
C TRP A 73 5.67 -10.41 -8.99
N GLY A 74 4.39 -10.38 -9.34
CA GLY A 74 3.30 -10.26 -8.38
C GLY A 74 3.22 -11.46 -7.43
N ILE A 75 3.04 -12.67 -7.97
CA ILE A 75 2.89 -13.89 -7.16
C ILE A 75 4.20 -14.22 -6.43
N GLY A 76 5.33 -14.14 -7.12
CA GLY A 76 6.64 -14.42 -6.51
C GLY A 76 6.93 -13.48 -5.33
N SER A 77 6.62 -12.20 -5.48
CA SER A 77 6.82 -11.23 -4.40
C SER A 77 5.83 -11.42 -3.24
N ALA A 78 4.58 -11.81 -3.49
CA ALA A 78 3.63 -12.14 -2.42
C ALA A 78 4.12 -13.33 -1.57
N ILE A 79 4.64 -14.38 -2.21
CA ILE A 79 5.18 -15.56 -1.52
C ILE A 79 6.39 -15.16 -0.65
N ILE A 80 7.32 -14.38 -1.21
CA ILE A 80 8.49 -13.90 -0.46
C ILE A 80 8.04 -13.06 0.74
N LEU A 81 7.11 -12.12 0.52
CA LEU A 81 6.62 -11.24 1.57
C LEU A 81 5.91 -12.02 2.68
N TYR A 82 5.13 -13.05 2.33
CA TYR A 82 4.50 -13.92 3.31
C TYR A 82 5.54 -14.57 4.24
N TRP A 83 6.61 -15.14 3.68
CA TRP A 83 7.68 -15.74 4.49
C TRP A 83 8.48 -14.73 5.30
N ILE A 84 8.64 -13.49 4.82
CA ILE A 84 9.23 -12.39 5.62
C ILE A 84 8.40 -12.17 6.89
N PHE A 85 7.06 -12.19 6.79
CA PHE A 85 6.18 -12.02 7.94
C PHE A 85 6.18 -13.23 8.88
N VAL A 86 6.25 -14.46 8.34
CA VAL A 86 6.41 -15.67 9.18
C VAL A 86 7.70 -15.60 9.99
N VAL A 87 8.83 -15.22 9.36
CA VAL A 87 10.10 -15.06 10.09
C VAL A 87 10.02 -13.90 11.09
N GLY A 88 9.39 -12.79 10.68
CA GLY A 88 9.18 -11.63 11.55
C GLY A 88 8.44 -12.00 12.83
N ASP A 89 7.34 -12.74 12.70
CA ASP A 89 6.54 -13.24 13.81
C ASP A 89 7.33 -14.13 14.78
N ILE A 90 8.07 -15.12 14.27
CA ILE A 90 8.93 -15.99 15.09
C ILE A 90 9.96 -15.16 15.89
N LEU A 91 10.54 -14.13 15.24
CA LEU A 91 11.55 -13.29 15.87
C LEU A 91 10.93 -12.39 16.95
N THR A 92 9.78 -11.78 16.69
CA THR A 92 9.14 -10.84 17.62
C THR A 92 8.61 -11.54 18.88
N GLN A 93 8.09 -12.76 18.76
CA GLN A 93 7.69 -13.59 19.91
C GLN A 93 8.82 -13.81 20.93
N SER A 94 10.09 -13.74 20.49
CA SER A 94 11.25 -13.96 21.37
C SER A 94 11.57 -12.78 22.29
N PHE A 95 11.08 -11.56 22.01
CA PHE A 95 11.45 -10.36 22.76
C PHE A 95 10.28 -9.46 23.14
N MET A 96 9.06 -9.70 22.65
CA MET A 96 7.87 -8.97 23.07
C MET A 96 6.61 -9.83 23.04
N ASN A 97 5.67 -9.56 23.97
CA ASN A 97 4.32 -10.10 23.87
C ASN A 97 3.49 -9.22 22.93
N GLN A 98 3.05 -9.80 21.82
CA GLN A 98 2.38 -9.12 20.72
C GLN A 98 0.92 -9.57 20.52
N ASP A 99 0.44 -10.54 21.30
CA ASP A 99 -0.85 -11.21 21.11
C ASP A 99 -1.99 -10.20 21.01
N GLN A 100 -2.07 -9.27 21.96
CA GLN A 100 -3.11 -8.22 21.96
C GLN A 100 -3.04 -7.30 20.72
N GLN A 101 -1.83 -7.02 20.22
CA GLN A 101 -1.66 -6.17 19.05
C GLN A 101 -2.09 -6.91 17.79
N ILE A 102 -1.69 -8.17 17.64
CA ILE A 102 -2.05 -9.03 16.52
C ILE A 102 -3.56 -9.32 16.52
N ASP A 103 -4.14 -9.65 17.67
CA ASP A 103 -5.57 -9.90 17.86
C ASP A 103 -6.41 -8.67 17.49
N SER A 104 -5.96 -7.46 17.81
CA SER A 104 -6.68 -6.23 17.46
C SER A 104 -6.74 -5.97 15.95
N ILE A 105 -5.80 -6.52 15.19
CA ILE A 105 -5.76 -6.45 13.72
C ILE A 105 -6.71 -7.50 13.15
N TYR A 106 -6.52 -8.78 13.52
CA TYR A 106 -7.33 -9.87 13.01
C TYR A 106 -8.78 -9.81 13.48
N GLY A 107 -9.04 -9.27 14.67
CA GLY A 107 -10.38 -9.08 15.21
C GLY A 107 -11.29 -8.23 14.31
N ARG A 108 -10.72 -7.37 13.46
CA ARG A 108 -11.48 -6.56 12.49
C ARG A 108 -12.18 -7.41 11.43
N LYS A 109 -11.67 -8.61 11.13
CA LYS A 109 -12.31 -9.52 10.17
C LYS A 109 -13.64 -10.09 10.66
N SER A 110 -13.93 -10.00 11.96
CA SER A 110 -15.22 -10.43 12.53
C SER A 110 -16.40 -9.52 12.15
N GLN A 111 -16.12 -8.31 11.65
CA GLN A 111 -17.16 -7.33 11.31
C GLN A 111 -17.91 -7.66 10.01
N LEU A 112 -17.39 -8.57 9.17
CA LEU A 112 -18.00 -9.03 7.92
C LEU A 112 -17.70 -10.53 7.70
N PRO A 113 -18.48 -11.24 6.87
CA PRO A 113 -18.11 -12.56 6.40
C PRO A 113 -16.70 -12.57 5.78
N GLN A 114 -15.88 -13.57 6.13
CA GLN A 114 -14.47 -13.64 5.71
C GLN A 114 -14.28 -13.61 4.18
N TRP A 115 -15.20 -14.22 3.43
CA TRP A 115 -15.14 -14.18 1.97
C TRP A 115 -15.39 -12.78 1.41
N ILE A 116 -16.23 -11.96 2.07
CA ILE A 116 -16.42 -10.54 1.71
C ILE A 116 -15.14 -9.78 2.01
N VAL A 117 -14.53 -9.99 3.19
CA VAL A 117 -13.24 -9.38 3.54
C VAL A 117 -12.17 -9.71 2.49
N GLY A 118 -12.05 -10.99 2.10
CA GLY A 118 -11.12 -11.42 1.07
C GLY A 118 -11.37 -10.74 -0.28
N LEU A 119 -12.64 -10.61 -0.71
CA LEU A 119 -12.99 -9.88 -1.92
C LEU A 119 -12.59 -8.41 -1.84
N LEU A 120 -12.87 -7.74 -0.71
CA LEU A 120 -12.54 -6.32 -0.51
C LEU A 120 -11.02 -6.07 -0.53
N LEU A 121 -10.24 -6.98 0.06
CA LEU A 121 -8.77 -6.95 0.04
C LEU A 121 -8.24 -7.07 -1.40
N VAL A 122 -8.78 -8.03 -2.18
CA VAL A 122 -8.43 -8.18 -3.61
C VAL A 122 -8.86 -6.96 -4.43
N PHE A 123 -10.06 -6.43 -4.16
CA PHE A 123 -10.57 -5.22 -4.77
C PHE A 123 -11.72 -4.62 -3.94
N PRO A 124 -11.70 -3.32 -3.61
CA PRO A 124 -10.80 -2.30 -4.15
C PRO A 124 -9.57 -1.98 -3.29
N ILE A 125 -9.41 -2.58 -2.11
CA ILE A 125 -8.45 -2.10 -1.09
C ILE A 125 -7.00 -2.18 -1.58
N GLY A 126 -6.47 -3.39 -1.82
CA GLY A 126 -5.09 -3.58 -2.29
C GLY A 126 -4.78 -2.78 -3.57
N PRO A 127 -5.62 -2.86 -4.62
CA PRO A 127 -5.45 -2.06 -5.83
C PRO A 127 -5.46 -0.55 -5.57
N GLY A 128 -6.37 -0.06 -4.74
CA GLY A 128 -6.49 1.37 -4.42
C GLY A 128 -5.27 1.90 -3.68
N GLU A 129 -4.74 1.15 -2.73
CA GLU A 129 -3.49 1.48 -2.04
C GLU A 129 -2.30 1.53 -3.00
N GLU A 130 -2.12 0.54 -3.85
CA GLU A 130 -0.99 0.51 -4.81
C GLU A 130 -1.07 1.65 -5.83
N ILE A 131 -2.27 1.93 -6.34
CA ILE A 131 -2.50 3.05 -7.27
C ILE A 131 -2.11 4.37 -6.60
N PHE A 132 -2.53 4.60 -5.36
CA PHE A 132 -2.24 5.84 -4.64
C PHE A 132 -0.77 5.92 -4.23
N TRP A 133 -0.24 4.94 -3.51
CA TRP A 133 1.10 5.05 -2.92
C TRP A 133 2.22 4.89 -3.95
N ARG A 134 2.11 3.91 -4.87
CA ARG A 134 3.17 3.59 -5.83
C ARG A 134 2.94 4.35 -7.13
N GLY A 135 1.73 4.20 -7.66
CA GLY A 135 1.31 4.78 -8.92
C GLY A 135 1.29 6.31 -8.92
N PHE A 136 1.02 6.93 -7.77
CA PHE A 136 0.87 8.38 -7.67
C PHE A 136 1.93 9.05 -6.80
N VAL A 137 1.98 8.76 -5.50
CA VAL A 137 2.90 9.41 -4.56
C VAL A 137 4.36 9.11 -4.95
N GLN A 138 4.76 7.83 -4.96
CA GLN A 138 6.12 7.42 -5.30
C GLN A 138 6.51 7.85 -6.72
N LYS A 139 5.65 7.61 -7.72
CA LYS A 139 5.87 8.02 -9.12
C LYS A 139 6.20 9.50 -9.24
N ARG A 140 5.44 10.38 -8.60
CA ARG A 140 5.62 11.84 -8.73
C ARG A 140 6.80 12.38 -7.97
N MET A 141 7.04 11.90 -6.76
CA MET A 141 8.23 12.25 -6.01
C MET A 141 9.49 11.78 -6.76
N ALA A 142 9.44 10.58 -7.38
CA ALA A 142 10.52 10.07 -8.20
C ALA A 142 10.77 10.91 -9.47
N LYS A 143 9.71 11.35 -10.15
CA LYS A 143 9.80 12.24 -11.32
C LYS A 143 10.37 13.63 -10.97
N LYS A 144 10.03 14.17 -9.81
CA LYS A 144 10.50 15.50 -9.39
C LYS A 144 11.94 15.50 -8.90
N TRP A 145 12.34 14.46 -8.17
CA TRP A 145 13.66 14.40 -7.53
C TRP A 145 14.52 13.28 -8.09
N ASN A 146 14.28 12.04 -7.68
CA ASN A 146 14.88 10.83 -8.25
C ASN A 146 14.19 9.58 -7.69
N PRO A 147 14.38 8.39 -8.30
CA PRO A 147 13.72 7.16 -7.88
C PRO A 147 13.91 6.77 -6.41
N TRP A 148 15.07 7.05 -5.81
CA TRP A 148 15.37 6.71 -4.42
C TRP A 148 14.65 7.64 -3.44
N VAL A 149 14.66 8.95 -3.71
CA VAL A 149 13.92 9.92 -2.89
C VAL A 149 12.42 9.65 -2.96
N GLY A 150 11.89 9.34 -4.15
CA GLY A 150 10.49 8.98 -4.29
C GLY A 150 10.11 7.73 -3.52
N PHE A 151 10.95 6.70 -3.58
CA PHE A 151 10.80 5.46 -2.82
C PHE A 151 10.79 5.72 -1.30
N LEU A 152 11.79 6.43 -0.77
CA LEU A 152 11.93 6.66 0.66
C LEU A 152 10.76 7.50 1.21
N ILE A 153 10.42 8.61 0.54
CA ILE A 153 9.35 9.49 1.01
C ILE A 153 7.99 8.79 0.96
N ALA A 154 7.70 8.06 -0.13
CA ALA A 154 6.44 7.33 -0.23
C ALA A 154 6.34 6.21 0.81
N GLY A 155 7.42 5.45 1.03
CA GLY A 155 7.45 4.39 2.05
C GLY A 155 7.29 4.94 3.47
N LEU A 156 7.96 6.05 3.80
CA LEU A 156 7.81 6.71 5.10
C LEU A 156 6.40 7.28 5.29
N ALA A 157 5.82 7.92 4.27
CA ALA A 157 4.46 8.43 4.34
C ALA A 157 3.43 7.29 4.49
N TYR A 158 3.59 6.20 3.73
CA TYR A 158 2.78 4.99 3.85
C TYR A 158 2.82 4.40 5.26
N THR A 159 4.00 4.32 5.86
CA THR A 159 4.18 3.84 7.23
C THR A 159 3.54 4.81 8.23
N ALA A 160 3.77 6.10 8.05
CA ALA A 160 3.33 7.14 8.98
C ALA A 160 1.81 7.25 9.09
N VAL A 161 1.05 7.05 8.00
CA VAL A 161 -0.42 7.06 8.07
C VAL A 161 -1.00 5.95 8.94
N HIS A 162 -0.21 4.92 9.28
CA HIS A 162 -0.60 3.86 10.19
C HIS A 162 -0.32 4.17 11.66
N ILE A 163 0.45 5.22 11.99
CA ILE A 163 0.74 5.64 13.37
C ILE A 163 -0.53 5.83 14.24
N PRO A 164 -1.63 6.42 13.73
CA PRO A 164 -2.87 6.55 14.49
C PRO A 164 -3.50 5.23 14.96
N SER A 165 -3.09 4.08 14.39
CA SER A 165 -3.50 2.77 14.91
C SER A 165 -3.02 2.50 16.34
N MET A 166 -1.94 3.18 16.77
CA MET A 166 -1.24 2.91 18.04
C MET A 166 -0.88 1.42 18.21
N ASN A 167 -0.67 0.73 17.09
CA ASN A 167 -0.34 -0.68 17.04
C ASN A 167 1.03 -0.83 16.37
N LEU A 168 2.04 -1.16 17.17
CA LEU A 168 3.42 -1.27 16.71
C LEU A 168 3.58 -2.38 15.68
N MET A 169 2.83 -3.49 15.82
CA MET A 169 2.84 -4.57 14.83
C MET A 169 2.30 -4.08 13.48
N LEU A 170 1.19 -3.34 13.47
CA LEU A 170 0.62 -2.80 12.23
C LEU A 170 1.53 -1.73 11.60
N ILE A 171 2.12 -0.84 12.41
CA ILE A 171 3.06 0.18 11.92
C ILE A 171 4.31 -0.48 11.34
N GLY A 172 4.86 -1.49 12.03
CA GLY A 172 6.01 -2.27 11.56
C GLY A 172 5.71 -3.02 10.27
N ALA A 173 4.55 -3.69 10.21
CA ALA A 173 4.04 -4.37 9.02
C ALA A 173 3.93 -3.40 7.83
N ALA A 174 3.30 -2.23 8.03
CA ALA A 174 3.21 -1.19 7.02
C ALA A 174 4.59 -0.69 6.57
N GLY A 175 5.56 -0.61 7.48
CA GLY A 175 6.95 -0.30 7.16
C GLY A 175 7.60 -1.31 6.23
N VAL A 176 7.50 -2.61 6.57
CA VAL A 176 8.03 -3.71 5.75
C VAL A 176 7.36 -3.73 4.38
N CYS A 177 6.02 -3.70 4.32
CA CYS A 177 5.26 -3.67 3.08
C CYS A 177 5.54 -2.40 2.25
N GLY A 178 5.70 -1.25 2.91
CA GLY A 178 6.09 0.03 2.34
C GLY A 178 7.39 -0.05 1.56
N VAL A 179 8.43 -0.58 2.22
CA VAL A 179 9.74 -0.83 1.62
C VAL A 179 9.64 -1.87 0.51
N PHE A 180 8.97 -2.99 0.75
CA PHE A 180 8.94 -4.12 -0.16
C PHE A 180 8.24 -3.78 -1.48
N TRP A 181 6.99 -3.33 -1.43
CA TRP A 181 6.24 -2.94 -2.64
C TRP A 181 6.81 -1.67 -3.28
N GLY A 182 7.40 -0.77 -2.49
CA GLY A 182 8.10 0.41 -3.02
C GLY A 182 9.33 0.02 -3.86
N LEU A 183 10.11 -0.96 -3.42
CA LEU A 183 11.22 -1.51 -4.21
C LEU A 183 10.70 -2.28 -5.44
N LEU A 184 9.64 -3.07 -5.29
CA LEU A 184 9.00 -3.78 -6.39
C LEU A 184 8.57 -2.81 -7.50
N TYR A 185 7.91 -1.70 -7.14
CA TYR A 185 7.55 -0.66 -8.10
C TYR A 185 8.78 -0.01 -8.74
N LYS A 186 9.82 0.29 -7.96
CA LYS A 186 11.08 0.86 -8.49
C LYS A 186 11.76 -0.09 -9.49
N MET A 187 11.70 -1.40 -9.27
CA MET A 187 12.31 -2.41 -10.15
C MET A 187 11.50 -2.68 -11.41
N THR A 188 10.18 -2.64 -11.30
CA THR A 188 9.26 -3.02 -12.39
C THR A 188 8.75 -1.85 -13.19
N GLY A 189 8.77 -0.63 -12.63
CA GLY A 189 8.19 0.57 -13.23
C GLY A 189 6.67 0.53 -13.36
N SER A 190 5.99 -0.49 -12.81
CA SER A 190 4.56 -0.72 -12.97
C SER A 190 3.91 -1.00 -11.62
N VAL A 191 2.69 -0.51 -11.42
CA VAL A 191 1.89 -0.82 -10.23
C VAL A 191 1.29 -2.21 -10.28
N LEU A 192 1.13 -2.82 -11.46
CA LEU A 192 0.39 -4.08 -11.61
C LEU A 192 1.01 -5.26 -10.84
N PRO A 193 2.34 -5.46 -10.81
CA PRO A 193 2.95 -6.47 -9.94
C PRO A 193 2.66 -6.20 -8.46
N GLY A 194 2.71 -4.94 -8.03
CA GLY A 194 2.36 -4.53 -6.67
C GLY A 194 0.92 -4.87 -6.32
N ILE A 195 -0.04 -4.56 -7.22
CA ILE A 195 -1.46 -4.86 -7.03
C ILE A 195 -1.69 -6.36 -6.79
N ILE A 196 -1.07 -7.21 -7.62
CA ILE A 196 -1.18 -8.66 -7.48
C ILE A 196 -0.50 -9.12 -6.19
N SER A 197 0.70 -8.60 -5.91
CA SER A 197 1.45 -8.93 -4.69
C SER A 197 0.65 -8.63 -3.44
N HIS A 198 0.12 -7.41 -3.35
CA HIS A 198 -0.67 -6.90 -2.24
C HIS A 198 -1.94 -7.73 -2.05
N ALA A 199 -2.74 -7.92 -3.10
CA ALA A 199 -3.97 -8.71 -3.02
C ALA A 199 -3.73 -10.17 -2.59
N VAL A 200 -2.73 -10.84 -3.17
CA VAL A 200 -2.40 -12.23 -2.83
C VAL A 200 -1.85 -12.33 -1.41
N TRP A 201 -0.97 -11.40 -1.02
CA TRP A 201 -0.41 -11.38 0.33
C TRP A 201 -1.48 -11.10 1.38
N ASP A 202 -2.34 -10.10 1.16
CA ASP A 202 -3.44 -9.75 2.07
C ASP A 202 -4.37 -10.95 2.30
N VAL A 203 -4.85 -11.59 1.24
CA VAL A 203 -5.73 -12.76 1.37
C VAL A 203 -5.00 -13.90 2.07
N SER A 204 -3.71 -14.11 1.76
CA SER A 204 -2.93 -15.18 2.39
C SER A 204 -2.78 -14.94 3.89
N ILE A 205 -2.33 -13.75 4.31
CA ILE A 205 -2.03 -13.46 5.71
C ILE A 205 -3.28 -13.15 6.53
N PHE A 206 -4.33 -12.54 5.96
CA PHE A 206 -5.55 -12.23 6.71
C PHE A 206 -6.58 -13.35 6.77
N VAL A 207 -6.68 -14.16 5.70
CA VAL A 207 -7.80 -15.08 5.50
C VAL A 207 -7.36 -16.54 5.50
N LEU A 208 -6.38 -16.91 4.68
CA LEU A 208 -6.07 -18.32 4.43
C LEU A 208 -5.11 -18.92 5.48
N PHE A 209 -4.02 -18.22 5.77
CA PHE A 209 -2.91 -18.68 6.59
C PHE A 209 -2.46 -17.55 7.53
N PRO A 210 -3.26 -17.21 8.56
CA PRO A 210 -2.91 -16.14 9.48
C PRO A 210 -1.67 -16.49 10.30
N VAL A 211 -0.77 -15.51 10.38
CA VAL A 211 0.45 -15.55 11.20
C VAL A 211 0.12 -14.86 12.53
N GLN A 212 0.32 -15.55 13.66
CA GLN A 212 -0.07 -15.13 15.01
C GLN A 212 0.97 -15.52 16.04
#